data_AF-A0A1R0ZZ98-F1
#
_entry.id   AF-A0A1R0ZZ98-F1
#
_cell.length_a   1.000
_cell.length_b   1.000
_cell.length_c   1.000
_cell.angle_alpha   90.00
_cell.angle_beta   90.00
_cell.angle_gamma   90.00
#
_symmetry.space_group_name_H-M   'P 1'
#
loop_
_entity.id
_entity.type
_entity.pdbx_description
1 polymer ?
#
loop_
_entity_poly.entity_id
_entity_poly.type
_entity_poly.pdbx_seq_one_letter_code
_entity_poly.pdbx_strand_id
1 'polypeptide(L)'
;MGQEAKIIKELDFVLTHPACSVLNIEHFYNTCLYVYDSVPLLSIIGHMKRMSPHLLTEWSLTNLMVKNLLTDLEPDLPSNGENMRSITIRIDLSKVKAAEKGIFQIVWTTDIPDETINYHFKKKSIVVNDAVDGNVMLLGLSIIDKNKYYLYIKKRRK
;
A
#
# COMPACT_ATOMS: atom_id res chain seq x y z
N MET A 1 32.13 -7.63 -11.61
CA MET A 1 30.74 -7.74 -11.09
C MET A 1 30.77 -7.33 -9.64
N GLY A 2 30.00 -6.31 -9.25
CA GLY A 2 29.91 -5.89 -7.85
C GLY A 2 29.29 -6.97 -6.96
N GLN A 3 29.66 -6.98 -5.69
CA GLN A 3 29.16 -7.93 -4.66
C GLN A 3 27.63 -7.93 -4.59
N GLU A 4 27.01 -6.75 -4.66
CA GLU A 4 25.56 -6.60 -4.70
C GLU A 4 24.91 -7.37 -5.85
N ALA A 5 25.47 -7.29 -7.06
CA ALA A 5 24.92 -8.01 -8.22
C ALA A 5 25.01 -9.54 -8.07
N LYS A 6 26.02 -10.04 -7.35
CA LYS A 6 26.12 -11.49 -7.05
C LYS A 6 25.06 -11.91 -6.05
N ILE A 7 24.90 -11.17 -4.95
CA ILE A 7 23.90 -11.43 -3.92
C ILE A 7 22.49 -11.41 -4.51
N ILE A 8 22.15 -10.43 -5.35
CA ILE A 8 20.83 -10.37 -5.98
C ILE A 8 20.60 -11.56 -6.94
N LYS A 9 21.62 -11.98 -7.68
CA LYS A 9 21.50 -13.14 -8.57
C LYS A 9 21.31 -14.45 -7.80
N GLU A 10 21.98 -14.61 -6.66
CA GLU A 10 21.78 -15.77 -5.78
C GLU A 10 20.40 -15.74 -5.11
N LEU A 11 19.94 -14.55 -4.70
CA LEU A 11 18.59 -14.34 -4.18
C LEU A 11 17.54 -14.72 -5.23
N ASP A 12 17.73 -14.35 -6.51
CA ASP A 12 16.85 -14.77 -7.60
C ASP A 12 16.73 -16.30 -7.68
N PHE A 13 17.85 -17.00 -7.56
CA PHE A 13 17.83 -18.47 -7.53
C PHE A 13 17.01 -19.01 -6.36
N VAL A 14 17.17 -18.44 -5.15
CA VAL A 14 16.38 -18.83 -3.98
C VAL A 14 14.88 -18.56 -4.19
N LEU A 15 14.52 -17.38 -4.70
CA LEU A 15 13.12 -16.96 -4.89
C LEU A 15 12.39 -17.73 -5.99
N THR A 16 13.11 -18.25 -6.99
CA THR A 16 12.51 -19.06 -8.07
C THR A 16 12.19 -20.50 -7.67
N HIS A 17 12.63 -20.95 -6.49
CA HIS A 17 12.31 -22.28 -6.00
C HIS A 17 10.81 -22.39 -5.62
N PRO A 18 10.07 -23.40 -6.11
CA PRO A 18 8.62 -23.49 -5.90
C PRO A 18 8.21 -23.68 -4.43
N ALA A 19 9.12 -24.19 -3.59
CA ALA A 19 8.94 -24.32 -2.15
C ALA A 19 9.66 -23.21 -1.35
N CYS A 20 9.99 -22.09 -1.98
CA CYS A 20 10.64 -20.98 -1.28
C CYS A 20 9.73 -20.44 -0.18
N SER A 21 10.29 -20.33 1.03
CA SER A 21 9.62 -19.80 2.21
C SER A 21 10.48 -18.73 2.88
N VAL A 22 9.88 -18.02 3.82
CA VAL A 22 10.60 -17.04 4.67
C VAL A 22 11.83 -17.65 5.33
N LEU A 23 11.77 -18.92 5.76
CA LEU A 23 12.91 -19.59 6.38
C LEU A 23 14.11 -19.70 5.43
N ASN A 24 13.85 -19.93 4.14
CA ASN A 24 14.91 -20.00 3.13
C ASN A 24 15.54 -18.63 2.89
N ILE A 25 14.72 -17.57 2.89
CA ILE A 25 15.18 -16.19 2.72
C ILE A 25 16.00 -15.73 3.93
N GLU A 26 15.52 -16.01 5.14
CA GLU A 26 16.23 -15.70 6.39
C GLU A 26 17.55 -16.48 6.45
N HIS A 27 17.55 -17.76 6.05
CA HIS A 27 18.79 -18.53 5.96
C HIS A 27 19.76 -17.92 4.96
N PHE A 28 19.30 -17.60 3.74
CA PHE A 28 20.11 -16.94 2.71
C PHE A 28 20.72 -15.62 3.22
N TYR A 29 19.92 -14.77 3.86
CA TYR A 29 20.37 -13.49 4.40
C TYR A 29 21.43 -13.68 5.48
N ASN A 30 21.22 -14.61 6.42
CA ASN A 30 22.20 -14.91 7.48
C ASN A 30 23.49 -15.52 6.91
N THR A 31 23.40 -16.36 5.88
CA THR A 31 24.59 -16.84 5.15
C THR A 31 25.35 -15.69 4.52
N CYS A 32 24.66 -14.73 3.90
CA CYS A 32 25.30 -13.55 3.34
C CYS A 32 26.03 -12.73 4.42
N LEU A 33 25.42 -12.53 5.60
CA LEU A 33 26.04 -11.83 6.72
C LEU A 33 27.28 -12.55 7.26
N TYR A 34 27.34 -13.87 7.14
CA TYR A 34 28.51 -14.66 7.57
C TYR A 34 29.64 -14.60 6.55
N VAL A 35 29.31 -14.60 5.25
CA VAL A 35 30.28 -14.69 4.16
C VAL A 35 30.85 -13.32 3.76
N TYR A 36 30.04 -12.25 3.87
CA TYR A 36 30.38 -10.94 3.36
C TYR A 36 30.48 -9.89 4.48
N ASP A 37 31.46 -8.99 4.36
CA ASP A 37 31.65 -7.88 5.31
C ASP A 37 30.46 -6.92 5.37
N SER A 38 29.66 -6.86 4.31
CA SER A 38 28.43 -6.08 4.25
C SER A 38 27.39 -6.73 3.35
N VAL A 39 26.12 -6.59 3.69
CA VAL A 39 25.00 -7.13 2.91
C VAL A 39 24.10 -5.97 2.49
N PRO A 40 23.82 -5.80 1.18
CA PRO A 40 23.01 -4.69 0.67
C PRO A 40 21.53 -4.99 0.91
N LEU A 41 21.09 -4.89 2.18
CA LEU A 41 19.73 -5.25 2.60
C LEU A 41 18.66 -4.41 1.88
N LEU A 42 18.92 -3.14 1.61
CA LEU A 42 18.02 -2.28 0.81
C LEU A 42 17.78 -2.84 -0.60
N SER A 43 18.83 -3.32 -1.26
CA SER A 43 18.75 -3.90 -2.59
C SER A 43 18.02 -5.24 -2.57
N ILE A 44 18.25 -6.07 -1.54
CA ILE A 44 17.52 -7.32 -1.31
C ILE A 44 16.02 -7.03 -1.14
N ILE A 45 15.66 -6.10 -0.26
CA ILE A 45 14.28 -5.68 0.00
C ILE A 45 13.64 -5.15 -1.29
N GLY A 46 14.31 -4.24 -1.99
CA GLY A 46 13.80 -3.65 -3.24
C GLY A 46 13.60 -4.69 -4.34
N HIS A 47 14.48 -5.68 -4.41
CA HIS A 47 14.36 -6.77 -5.37
C HIS A 47 13.20 -7.73 -5.04
N MET A 48 13.09 -8.15 -3.78
CA MET A 48 11.99 -8.98 -3.30
C MET A 48 10.64 -8.28 -3.46
N LYS A 49 10.57 -6.96 -3.28
CA LYS A 49 9.35 -6.17 -3.49
C LYS A 49 8.82 -6.30 -4.93
N ARG A 50 9.72 -6.46 -5.91
CA ARG A 50 9.35 -6.65 -7.33
C ARG A 50 9.01 -8.11 -7.66
N MET A 51 9.79 -9.05 -7.15
CA MET A 51 9.69 -10.46 -7.54
C MET A 51 8.69 -11.26 -6.70
N SER A 52 8.66 -11.04 -5.38
CA SER A 52 7.90 -11.84 -4.42
C SER A 52 7.44 -11.00 -3.22
N PRO A 53 6.55 -10.02 -3.43
CA PRO A 53 6.12 -9.09 -2.36
C PRO A 53 5.43 -9.79 -1.19
N HIS A 54 4.80 -10.94 -1.42
CA HIS A 54 4.17 -11.73 -0.36
C HIS A 54 5.21 -12.28 0.62
N LEU A 55 6.29 -12.88 0.11
CA LEU A 55 7.38 -13.41 0.93
C LEU A 55 8.11 -12.31 1.69
N LEU A 56 8.28 -11.12 1.08
CA LEU A 56 8.85 -9.96 1.77
C LEU A 56 7.98 -9.50 2.95
N THR A 57 6.65 -9.49 2.76
CA THR A 57 5.72 -9.14 3.83
C THR A 57 5.83 -10.13 4.98
N GLU A 58 5.82 -11.43 4.70
CA GLU A 58 5.97 -12.45 5.74
C GLU A 58 7.33 -12.38 6.42
N TRP A 59 8.40 -12.16 5.67
CA TRP A 59 9.75 -12.00 6.20
C TRP A 59 9.88 -10.79 7.13
N SER A 60 9.19 -9.69 6.82
CA SER A 60 9.12 -8.51 7.70
C SER A 60 8.42 -8.79 9.04
N LEU A 61 7.54 -9.79 9.11
CA LEU A 61 6.90 -10.17 10.38
C LEU A 61 7.87 -10.94 11.29
N THR A 62 8.87 -11.59 10.70
CA THR A 62 9.86 -12.40 11.43
C THR A 62 11.18 -11.68 11.65
N ASN A 63 11.54 -10.70 10.81
CA ASN A 63 12.80 -9.98 10.87
C ASN A 63 12.58 -8.49 11.15
N LEU A 64 12.88 -8.06 12.38
CA LEU A 64 12.64 -6.68 12.85
C LEU A 64 13.45 -5.64 12.05
N MET A 65 14.65 -5.99 11.59
CA MET A 65 15.47 -5.07 10.79
C MET A 65 14.83 -4.84 9.41
N VAL A 66 14.30 -5.89 8.79
CA VAL A 66 13.55 -5.80 7.53
C VAL A 66 12.26 -5.00 7.74
N LYS A 67 11.55 -5.23 8.85
CA LYS A 67 10.37 -4.45 9.23
C LYS A 67 10.68 -2.96 9.32
N ASN A 68 11.68 -2.60 10.11
CA ASN A 68 12.07 -1.21 10.33
C ASN A 68 12.51 -0.56 9.02
N LEU A 69 13.32 -1.24 8.20
CA LEU A 69 13.72 -0.71 6.91
C LEU A 69 12.55 -0.56 5.93
N LEU A 70 11.56 -1.46 5.94
CA LEU A 70 10.35 -1.28 5.16
C LEU A 70 9.54 -0.07 5.64
N THR A 71 9.45 0.13 6.94
CA THR A 71 8.81 1.30 7.56
C THR A 71 9.59 2.59 7.33
N ASP A 72 10.91 2.54 7.23
CA ASP A 72 11.74 3.73 6.95
C ASP A 72 11.75 4.08 5.44
N LEU A 73 11.65 3.07 4.57
CA LEU A 73 11.55 3.23 3.11
C LEU A 73 10.12 3.58 2.65
N GLU A 74 9.11 3.16 3.39
CA GLU A 74 7.72 3.55 3.23
C GLU A 74 7.34 4.44 4.41
N PRO A 75 7.41 5.78 4.31
CA PRO A 75 7.07 6.64 5.43
C PRO A 75 5.71 6.22 6.00
N ASP A 76 5.74 5.88 7.29
CA ASP A 76 4.68 5.26 8.09
C ASP A 76 3.25 5.46 7.58
N LEU A 77 2.50 4.36 7.48
CA LEU A 77 1.18 4.29 8.11
C LEU A 77 1.15 3.06 9.02
N PRO A 78 0.57 3.19 10.22
CA PRO A 78 0.98 2.44 11.40
C PRO A 78 0.74 0.94 11.28
N SER A 79 1.78 0.17 11.58
CA SER A 79 1.68 -1.22 12.02
C SER A 79 1.03 -1.22 13.40
N ASN A 80 -0.23 -1.65 13.49
CA ASN A 80 -0.79 -2.37 14.64
C ASN A 80 -2.17 -2.90 14.28
N GLY A 81 -2.53 -4.06 14.82
CA GLY A 81 -3.81 -4.74 14.66
C GLY A 81 -5.01 -4.00 15.25
N GLU A 82 -5.10 -2.68 15.09
CA GLU A 82 -6.28 -1.90 15.39
C GLU A 82 -7.06 -1.70 14.10
N ASN A 83 -8.18 -2.42 13.98
CA ASN A 83 -9.33 -2.15 13.11
C ASN A 83 -9.04 -1.14 12.00
N MET A 84 -8.71 -1.62 10.80
CA MET A 84 -8.55 -0.84 9.58
C MET A 84 -9.72 0.15 9.45
N ARG A 85 -9.57 1.37 9.99
CA ARG A 85 -10.62 2.38 10.06
C ARG A 85 -10.82 2.86 8.64
N SER A 86 -11.80 2.31 7.94
CA SER A 86 -12.18 2.82 6.63
C SER A 86 -12.57 4.29 6.79
N ILE A 87 -12.07 5.15 5.89
CA ILE A 87 -12.54 6.53 5.85
C ILE A 87 -13.97 6.47 5.32
N THR A 88 -14.93 6.66 6.21
CA THR A 88 -16.34 6.69 5.83
C THR A 88 -16.73 8.13 5.53
N ILE A 89 -16.91 8.44 4.26
CA ILE A 89 -17.37 9.75 3.79
C ILE A 89 -18.88 9.67 3.62
N ARG A 90 -19.62 10.47 4.40
CA ARG A 90 -21.05 10.64 4.21
C ARG A 90 -21.29 11.81 3.28
N ILE A 91 -22.01 11.57 2.21
CA ILE A 91 -22.39 12.59 1.23
C ILE A 91 -23.89 12.55 1.01
N ASP A 92 -24.42 13.65 0.51
CA ASP A 92 -25.81 13.77 0.09
C ASP A 92 -25.86 14.11 -1.39
N LEU A 93 -26.24 13.12 -2.21
CA LEU A 93 -26.37 13.27 -3.66
C LEU A 93 -27.70 13.89 -4.09
N SER A 94 -28.66 14.11 -3.18
CA SER A 94 -30.00 14.59 -3.53
C SER A 94 -30.00 15.98 -4.18
N LYS A 95 -28.98 16.80 -3.88
CA LYS A 95 -28.83 18.17 -4.37
C LYS A 95 -27.78 18.32 -5.48
N VAL A 96 -27.10 17.24 -5.86
CA VAL A 96 -25.98 17.28 -6.82
C VAL A 96 -26.43 16.74 -8.17
N LYS A 97 -26.35 17.56 -9.21
CA LYS A 97 -26.60 17.10 -10.59
C LYS A 97 -25.47 16.18 -11.04
N ALA A 98 -25.82 15.01 -11.57
CA ALA A 98 -24.84 14.13 -12.19
C ALA A 98 -24.22 14.82 -13.41
N ALA A 99 -22.90 14.72 -13.53
CA ALA A 99 -22.18 15.04 -14.75
C ALA A 99 -22.45 13.97 -15.83
N GLU A 100 -21.92 14.19 -17.03
CA GLU A 100 -22.03 13.24 -18.14
C GLU A 100 -21.64 11.82 -17.70
N LYS A 101 -22.44 10.83 -18.12
CA LYS A 101 -22.31 9.39 -17.78
C LYS A 101 -22.70 8.99 -16.35
N GLY A 102 -23.43 9.83 -15.62
CA GLY A 102 -23.99 9.47 -14.31
C GLY A 102 -22.94 9.47 -13.19
N ILE A 103 -21.88 10.26 -13.36
CA ILE A 103 -20.82 10.48 -12.36
C ILE A 103 -21.15 11.77 -11.61
N PHE A 104 -21.14 11.71 -10.30
CA PHE A 104 -21.32 12.84 -9.41
C PHE A 104 -19.96 13.35 -8.98
N GLN A 105 -19.77 14.67 -9.05
CA GLN A 105 -18.57 15.33 -8.56
C GLN A 105 -18.94 16.12 -7.31
N ILE A 106 -18.27 15.84 -6.20
CA ILE A 106 -18.54 16.49 -4.91
C ILE A 106 -17.26 17.07 -4.36
N VAL A 107 -17.36 18.27 -3.80
CA VAL A 107 -16.28 18.85 -3.01
C VAL A 107 -16.37 18.30 -1.59
N TRP A 108 -15.33 17.61 -1.16
CA TRP A 108 -15.16 17.12 0.20
C TRP A 108 -14.03 17.87 0.88
N THR A 109 -14.32 18.44 2.04
CA THR A 109 -13.33 19.13 2.88
C THR A 109 -13.05 18.25 4.09
N THR A 110 -11.78 18.07 4.43
CA THR A 110 -11.39 17.21 5.54
C THR A 110 -10.09 17.68 6.18
N ASP A 111 -9.99 17.53 7.49
CA ASP A 111 -8.77 17.80 8.24
C ASP A 111 -7.79 16.61 8.24
N ILE A 112 -8.13 15.55 7.49
CA ILE A 112 -7.26 14.38 7.33
C ILE A 112 -6.08 14.78 6.44
N PRO A 113 -4.84 14.45 6.82
CA PRO A 113 -3.66 14.70 5.99
C PRO A 113 -3.76 14.05 4.61
N ASP A 114 -3.25 14.75 3.59
CA ASP A 114 -3.28 14.32 2.19
C ASP A 114 -2.64 12.93 1.98
N GLU A 115 -1.60 12.63 2.75
CA GLU A 115 -0.91 11.34 2.75
C GLU A 115 -1.84 10.19 3.17
N THR A 116 -2.61 10.40 4.24
CA THR A 116 -3.60 9.45 4.75
C THR A 116 -4.72 9.23 3.73
N ILE A 117 -5.22 10.29 3.10
CA ILE A 117 -6.29 10.19 2.09
C ILE A 117 -5.81 9.39 0.87
N ASN A 118 -4.63 9.71 0.36
CA ASN A 118 -4.05 8.99 -0.77
C ASN A 118 -3.78 7.51 -0.46
N TYR A 119 -3.36 7.20 0.77
CA TYR A 119 -3.19 5.83 1.21
C TYR A 119 -4.52 5.06 1.20
N HIS A 120 -5.57 5.61 1.81
CA HIS A 120 -6.87 4.96 1.86
C HIS A 120 -7.52 4.85 0.47
N PHE A 121 -7.29 5.82 -0.42
CA PHE A 121 -7.74 5.76 -1.81
C PHE A 121 -7.07 4.61 -2.58
N LYS A 122 -5.73 4.49 -2.51
CA LYS A 122 -4.97 3.39 -3.14
C LYS A 122 -5.38 2.01 -2.63
N LYS A 123 -5.67 1.90 -1.33
CA LYS A 123 -6.10 0.65 -0.68
C LYS A 123 -7.59 0.35 -0.87
N LYS A 124 -8.35 1.17 -1.61
CA LYS A 124 -9.82 1.05 -1.77
C LYS A 124 -10.58 0.96 -0.44
N SER A 125 -10.06 1.62 0.59
CA SER A 125 -10.62 1.61 1.95
C SER A 125 -11.39 2.89 2.29
N ILE A 126 -11.59 3.77 1.31
CA ILE A 126 -12.54 4.88 1.41
C ILE A 126 -13.93 4.35 1.05
N VAL A 127 -14.82 4.37 2.03
CA VAL A 127 -16.23 4.00 1.86
C VAL A 127 -17.02 5.29 1.76
N VAL A 128 -17.72 5.47 0.64
CA VAL A 128 -18.58 6.63 0.45
C VAL A 128 -20.01 6.17 0.55
N ASN A 129 -20.74 6.73 1.49
CA ASN A 129 -22.15 6.42 1.74
C ASN A 129 -22.99 7.63 1.38
N ASP A 130 -23.94 7.43 0.48
CA ASP A 130 -24.99 8.40 0.21
C ASP A 130 -26.06 8.28 1.30
N ALA A 131 -26.49 9.42 1.85
CA ALA A 131 -27.52 9.45 2.90
C ALA A 131 -28.87 8.85 2.45
N VAL A 132 -29.11 8.81 1.13
CA VAL A 132 -30.38 8.36 0.53
C VAL A 132 -30.27 6.94 -0.05
N ASP A 133 -29.27 6.67 -0.89
CA ASP A 133 -29.14 5.36 -1.58
C ASP A 133 -28.16 4.38 -0.90
N GLY A 134 -27.46 4.81 0.16
CA GLY A 134 -26.67 3.96 1.06
C GLY A 134 -25.38 3.37 0.49
N ASN A 135 -25.26 3.14 -0.82
CA ASN A 135 -24.09 2.51 -1.43
C ASN A 135 -23.68 3.21 -2.73
N VAL A 136 -22.61 3.98 -2.66
CA VAL A 136 -22.03 4.65 -3.83
C VAL A 136 -20.56 4.28 -3.99
N MET A 137 -20.10 4.25 -5.23
CA MET A 137 -18.75 3.86 -5.57
C MET A 137 -17.89 5.09 -5.82
N LEU A 138 -16.81 5.23 -5.06
CA LEU A 138 -15.77 6.22 -5.34
C LEU A 138 -14.95 5.73 -6.54
N LEU A 139 -14.98 6.50 -7.63
CA LEU A 139 -14.21 6.26 -8.85
C LEU A 139 -12.86 6.97 -8.83
N GLY A 140 -12.79 8.14 -8.21
CA GLY A 140 -11.63 9.01 -8.27
C GLY A 140 -11.62 10.04 -7.16
N LEU A 141 -10.42 10.53 -6.84
CA LEU A 141 -10.18 11.60 -5.90
C LEU A 141 -9.15 12.56 -6.51
N SER A 142 -9.42 13.86 -6.48
CA SER A 142 -8.55 14.90 -7.02
C SER A 142 -8.41 16.05 -6.03
N ILE A 143 -7.21 16.58 -5.88
CA ILE A 143 -6.92 17.67 -4.94
C ILE A 143 -7.29 18.99 -5.60
N ILE A 144 -8.03 19.83 -4.90
CA ILE A 144 -8.41 21.18 -5.34
C ILE A 144 -7.50 22.21 -4.67
N ASP A 145 -7.36 22.07 -3.36
CA ASP A 145 -6.67 23.01 -2.47
C ASP A 145 -6.30 22.28 -1.17
N LYS A 146 -5.57 22.93 -0.26
CA LYS A 146 -5.30 22.40 1.09
C LYS A 146 -6.61 21.94 1.73
N ASN A 147 -6.67 20.67 2.12
CA ASN A 147 -7.82 20.04 2.79
C ASN A 147 -9.09 19.94 1.93
N LYS A 148 -9.04 20.20 0.61
CA LYS A 148 -10.21 20.15 -0.30
C LYS A 148 -10.00 19.21 -1.47
N TYR A 149 -10.98 18.33 -1.67
CA TYR A 149 -10.93 17.24 -2.63
C TYR A 149 -12.17 17.19 -3.50
N TYR A 150 -12.00 16.93 -4.80
CA TYR A 150 -13.06 16.44 -5.66
C TYR A 150 -13.16 14.92 -5.51
N LEU A 151 -14.32 14.46 -5.07
CA LEU A 151 -14.69 13.05 -5.10
C LEU A 151 -15.54 12.79 -6.36
N TYR A 152 -15.07 11.89 -7.20
CA TYR A 152 -15.81 11.40 -8.36
C TYR A 152 -16.51 10.11 -7.97
N ILE A 153 -17.83 10.13 -7.96
CA ILE A 153 -18.64 9.10 -7.34
C ILE A 153 -19.69 8.63 -8.34
N LYS A 154 -19.99 7.34 -8.33
CA LYS A 154 -21.03 6.75 -9.17
C LYS A 154 -21.96 5.92 -8.32
N LYS A 155 -23.27 6.09 -8.51
CA LYS A 155 -24.26 5.21 -7.87
C LYS A 155 -24.04 3.79 -8.38
N ARG A 156 -23.93 2.81 -7.47
CA ARG A 156 -23.94 1.40 -7.88
C ARG A 156 -25.32 1.11 -8.46
N ARG A 157 -25.37 0.64 -9.70
CA ARG A 157 -26.61 0.09 -10.25
C ARG A 157 -26.98 -1.11 -9.40
N LYS A 158 -28.19 -1.08 -8.83
CA LYS A 158 -28.82 -2.23 -8.16
C LYS A 158 -29.14 -3.31 -9.19
#